data_AF-V5WGI0-F1
#
_entry.id   AF-V5WGI0-F1
#
_cell.length_a   1.000
_cell.length_b   1.000
_cell.length_c   1.000
_cell.angle_alpha   90.00
_cell.angle_beta   90.00
_cell.angle_gamma   90.00
#
_symmetry.space_group_name_H-M   'P 1'
#
loop_
_entity.id
_entity.type
_entity.pdbx_description
1 polymer ?
#
loop_
_entity_poly.entity_id
_entity_poly.type
_entity_poly.pdbx_seq_one_letter_code
_entity_poly.pdbx_strand_id
1 'polypeptide(L)' 'MKLSAKTRPHLLRLLLLGVVLGTLSWGILEKLAALSGFPFDLSLGPIGFDMYIISAYIRINPGSVLGAFLGYRMFAAA' A
#
# COMPACT_ATOMS: atom_id res chain seq x y z
N MET A 1 -6.84 -2.94 -19.62
CA MET A 1 -7.30 -4.31 -19.39
C MET A 1 -8.62 -4.27 -18.64
N LYS A 2 -9.72 -4.46 -19.36
CA LYS A 2 -11.04 -4.65 -18.77
C LYS A 2 -10.99 -5.69 -17.64
N LEU A 3 -11.59 -5.35 -16.51
CA LEU A 3 -11.67 -6.21 -15.33
C LEU A 3 -12.50 -7.46 -15.70
N SER A 4 -11.85 -8.62 -15.75
CA SER A 4 -12.46 -9.92 -16.06
C SER A 4 -11.92 -10.97 -15.08
N ALA A 5 -12.56 -12.14 -15.02
CA ALA A 5 -12.09 -13.25 -14.18
C ALA A 5 -10.62 -13.63 -14.46
N LYS A 6 -10.15 -13.44 -15.70
CA LYS A 6 -8.77 -13.73 -16.12
C LYS A 6 -7.77 -12.65 -15.69
N THR A 7 -8.19 -11.40 -15.56
CA THR A 7 -7.30 -10.25 -15.23
C THR A 7 -7.28 -9.92 -13.74
N ARG A 8 -8.22 -10.47 -12.96
CA ARG A 8 -8.30 -10.33 -11.50
C ARG A 8 -7.01 -10.70 -10.74
N PRO A 9 -6.29 -11.80 -11.04
CA PRO A 9 -5.02 -12.10 -10.34
C PRO A 9 -3.92 -11.06 -10.65
N HIS A 10 -3.91 -10.46 -11.84
CA HIS A 10 -2.96 -9.39 -12.18
C HIS A 10 -3.26 -8.11 -11.42
N LEU A 11 -4.54 -7.75 -11.28
CA LEU A 11 -4.96 -6.63 -10.43
C LEU A 11 -4.52 -6.84 -8.98
N LEU A 12 -4.73 -8.03 -8.41
CA LEU A 12 -4.33 -8.33 -7.03
C LEU A 12 -2.81 -8.17 -6.83
N ARG A 13 -2.00 -8.66 -7.77
CA ARG A 13 -0.54 -8.48 -7.73
C ARG A 13 -0.14 -7.02 -7.81
N LEU A 14 -0.78 -6.26 -8.71
CA LEU A 14 -0.50 -4.83 -8.87
C LEU A 14 -0.89 -4.03 -7.61
N LEU A 15 -2.03 -4.36 -6.99
CA LEU A 15 -2.47 -3.76 -5.73
C LEU A 15 -1.50 -4.07 -4.60
N LEU A 16 -1.07 -5.34 -4.45
CA LEU A 16 -0.09 -5.72 -3.44
C LEU A 16 1.25 -5.00 -3.65
N LEU A 17 1.74 -4.96 -4.88
CA LEU A 17 2.95 -4.20 -5.23
C LEU A 17 2.79 -2.71 -4.93
N GLY A 18 1.65 -2.12 -5.33
CA GLY A 18 1.35 -0.71 -5.07
C GLY A 18 1.30 -0.39 -3.59
N VAL A 19 0.68 -1.25 -2.77
CA VAL A 19 0.65 -1.12 -1.32
C VAL A 19 2.07 -1.18 -0.75
N VAL A 20 2.87 -2.19 -1.13
CA VAL A 20 4.24 -2.35 -0.62
C VAL A 20 5.11 -1.15 -1.00
N LEU A 21 5.13 -0.78 -2.28
CA LEU A 21 5.91 0.36 -2.78
C LEU A 21 5.44 1.67 -2.15
N GLY A 22 4.13 1.88 -2.06
CA GLY A 22 3.53 3.04 -1.43
C GLY A 22 3.90 3.17 0.05
N THR A 23 3.82 2.08 0.82
CA THR A 23 4.21 2.05 2.23
C THR A 23 5.69 2.41 2.39
N LEU A 24 6.57 1.85 1.55
CA LEU A 24 8.00 2.12 1.57
C LEU A 24 8.31 3.58 1.19
N SER A 25 7.70 4.09 0.12
CA SER A 25 7.87 5.48 -0.31
C SER A 25 7.42 6.47 0.75
N TRP A 26 6.29 6.20 1.42
CA TRP A 26 5.81 7.04 2.51
C TRP A 26 6.76 7.02 3.71
N GLY A 27 7.27 5.85 4.10
CA GLY A 27 8.27 5.76 5.17
C GLY A 27 9.55 6.52 4.85
N ILE A 28 9.96 6.61 3.58
CA ILE A 28 11.07 7.46 3.16
C ILE A 28 10.73 8.94 3.37
N LEU A 29 9.52 9.38 2.98
CA LEU A 29 9.08 10.77 3.19
C LEU A 29 9.02 11.14 4.68
N GLU A 30 8.49 10.26 5.53
CA GLU A 30 8.48 10.46 6.99
C GLU A 30 9.89 10.62 7.55
N LYS A 31 10.84 9.78 7.09
CA LYS A 31 12.25 9.91 7.49
C LYS A 31 12.88 11.22 7.00
N LEU A 32 12.59 11.64 5.77
CA LEU A 32 13.09 12.91 5.22
C LEU A 32 12.52 14.11 5.99
N ALA A 33 11.25 14.08 6.35
CA ALA A 33 10.61 15.12 7.14
C ALA A 33 11.13 15.17 8.59
N ALA A 34 11.39 14.01 9.19
CA ALA A 34 12.03 13.95 10.50
C ALA A 34 13.44 14.58 10.45
N LEU A 35 14.20 14.36 9.38
CA LEU A 35 15.52 14.99 9.18
C LEU A 35 15.44 16.50 8.96
N SER A 36 14.33 17.03 8.42
CA SER A 36 14.13 18.46 8.24
C SER A 36 13.55 19.17 9.48
N GLY A 37 13.41 18.47 10.61
CA GLY A 37 12.91 19.01 11.87
C GLY A 37 11.39 18.94 12.04
N PHE A 38 10.68 18.26 11.14
CA PHE A 38 9.23 18.04 11.22
C PHE A 38 8.92 16.55 11.38
N PRO A 39 9.12 15.98 12.59
CA PRO A 39 8.74 14.60 12.84
C PRO A 39 7.22 14.47 12.81
N PHE A 40 6.72 13.67 11.86
CA PHE A 40 5.32 13.26 11.83
C PHE A 40 5.24 11.76 11.55
N ASP A 41 4.22 11.12 12.11
CA ASP A 41 3.84 9.74 11.83
C ASP A 41 2.39 9.77 11.35
N LEU A 42 2.20 9.53 10.06
CA LEU A 42 0.88 9.47 9.45
C LEU A 42 0.56 8.03 9.06
N SER A 43 0.80 7.11 9.98
CA SER A 43 0.39 5.72 9.85
C SER A 43 -0.80 5.39 10.76
N LEU A 44 -1.79 4.73 10.19
CA LEU A 44 -2.80 3.99 10.93
C LEU A 44 -2.16 2.68 11.41
N GLY A 45 -2.54 2.26 12.62
CA GLY A 45 -2.03 1.04 13.26
C GLY A 45 -2.11 -0.20 12.35
N PRO A 46 -1.31 -1.24 12.64
CA PRO A 46 -1.23 -2.42 11.79
C PRO A 46 -2.61 -3.08 11.66
N ILE A 47 -3.08 -3.21 10.42
CA ILE A 47 -4.29 -3.96 10.09
C ILE A 47 -3.85 -5.27 9.47
N GLY A 48 -4.28 -6.37 10.07
CA GLY A 48 -3.74 -7.68 9.75
C GLY A 48 -4.55 -8.83 10.31
N PHE A 49 -4.09 -10.02 9.99
CA PHE A 49 -4.68 -11.26 10.43
C PHE A 49 -3.66 -12.02 11.27
N ASP A 50 -4.08 -12.41 12.47
CA ASP A 50 -3.29 -13.20 13.40
C ASP A 50 -3.95 -14.57 13.58
N MET A 51 -3.24 -15.61 13.16
CA MET A 51 -3.70 -17.00 13.22
C MET A 51 -2.87 -17.84 14.18
N TYR A 52 -2.19 -17.22 15.16
CA TYR A 52 -1.32 -17.85 16.18
C TYR A 52 -0.04 -18.52 15.63
N ILE A 53 -0.10 -19.14 14.46
CA ILE A 53 1.02 -19.79 13.75
C ILE A 53 1.56 -18.89 12.63
N ILE A 54 0.69 -18.08 12.02
CA ILE A 54 1.02 -17.15 10.95
C ILE A 54 0.34 -15.82 11.25
N SER A 55 1.10 -14.74 11.22
CA SER A 55 0.57 -13.38 11.32
C SER A 55 1.04 -12.53 10.14
N ALA A 56 0.11 -11.78 9.57
CA ALA A 56 0.37 -10.89 8.45
C ALA A 56 -0.26 -9.53 8.73
N TYR A 57 0.58 -8.50 8.83
CA TYR A 57 0.18 -7.15 9.18
C TYR A 57 0.59 -6.17 8.09
N ILE A 58 -0.32 -5.29 7.70
CA ILE A 58 -0.06 -4.18 6.80
C ILE A 58 -0.28 -2.90 7.60
N ARG A 59 0.76 -2.08 7.66
CA ARG A 59 0.64 -0.71 8.17
C ARG A 59 -0.02 0.13 7.10
N ILE A 60 -1.18 0.72 7.39
CA ILE A 60 -1.86 1.61 6.45
C ILE A 60 -1.30 3.02 6.63
N ASN A 61 -0.75 3.57 5.55
CA ASN A 61 -0.33 4.96 5.49
C ASN A 61 -0.79 5.60 4.15
N PRO A 62 -0.73 6.93 3.99
CA PRO A 62 -1.15 7.60 2.76
C PRO A 62 -0.48 7.03 1.50
N GLY A 63 0.79 6.64 1.57
CA GLY A 63 1.47 6.00 0.44
C GLY A 63 0.84 4.66 0.05
N SER A 64 0.50 3.81 1.03
CA SER A 64 -0.17 2.53 0.78
C SER A 64 -1.53 2.70 0.11
N VAL A 65 -2.29 3.73 0.53
CA VAL A 65 -3.60 4.07 -0.03
C VAL A 65 -3.46 4.58 -1.45
N LEU A 66 -2.51 5.49 -1.69
CA LEU A 66 -2.21 6.02 -3.02
C LEU A 66 -1.73 4.92 -3.98
N GLY A 67 -0.85 4.03 -3.51
CA GLY A 67 -0.36 2.90 -4.30
C GLY A 67 -1.47 1.94 -4.72
N ALA A 68 -2.38 1.59 -3.79
CA ALA A 68 -3.56 0.79 -4.10
C ALA A 68 -4.50 1.51 -5.08
N PHE A 69 -4.77 2.80 -4.86
CA PHE A 69 -5.63 3.60 -5.73
C PHE A 69 -5.09 3.70 -7.16
N LEU A 70 -3.80 3.95 -7.33
CA LEU A 70 -3.14 3.99 -8.64
C LEU A 70 -3.20 2.62 -9.33
N GLY A 71 -2.94 1.53 -8.58
CA GLY A 71 -3.08 0.18 -9.11
C GLY A 71 -4.50 -0.13 -9.60
N TYR A 72 -5.52 0.29 -8.86
CA TYR A 72 -6.92 0.18 -9.28
C TYR A 72 -7.22 1.00 -10.54
N ARG A 73 -6.76 2.27 -10.58
CA ARG A 73 -6.96 3.17 -11.72
C ARG A 73 -6.37 2.64 -13.02
N MET A 74 -5.23 1.94 -12.98
CA MET A 74 -4.61 1.33 -14.16
C MET A 74 -5.49 0.26 -14.83
N PHE A 75 -6.35 -0.42 -14.06
CA PHE A 75 -7.31 -1.38 -14.61
C PHE A 75 -8.67 -0.77 -14.92
N ALA A 76 -9.08 0.28 -14.20
CA ALA A 76 -10.33 0.99 -14.44
C ALA A 76 -10.29 1.89 -15.69
N ALA A 77 -9.12 2.41 -16.06
CA ALA A 77 -8.93 3.27 -17.23
C ALA A 77 -8.77 2.50 -18.56
N ALA A 78 -9.00 1.18 -18.57
CA ALA A 78 -8.53 0.32 -19.66
C ALA A 78 -9.46 -0.87 -19.99
#